data_AF-A0A522V9P1-F1
#
_entry.id   AF-A0A522V9P1-F1
#
_cell.length_a   1.000
_cell.length_b   1.000
_cell.length_c   1.000
_cell.angle_alpha   90.00
_cell.angle_beta   90.00
_cell.angle_gamma   90.00
#
_symmetry.space_group_name_H-M   'P 1'
#
loop_
_entity.id
_entity.type
_entity.pdbx_description
1 polymer ?
#
loop_
_entity_poly.entity_id
_entity_poly.type
_entity_poly.pdbx_seq_one_letter_code
_entity_poly.pdbx_strand_id
1 'polypeptide(L)'
;MKKDSKTIQKILGLINDKTLEKILLSDDAKQYLGVAIWHALCWIHEIRLYKKLNPFIDFHRFLLEKFISDLWDYYDKLNEYRDKPDEKVKERLAEEFDSLFAKRTGYDELDKRIALTREKKDELLLVLKFPEIREMTRLSTLIAQKASTNPT
;
A
#
# COMPACT_ATOMS: atom_id res chain seq x y z
N MET A 1 -13.28 18.30 8.20
CA MET A 1 -14.51 17.47 8.07
C MET A 1 -14.13 16.10 7.52
N LYS A 2 -14.33 15.01 8.27
CA LYS A 2 -14.19 13.65 7.74
C LYS A 2 -15.40 13.37 6.85
N LYS A 3 -15.18 12.96 5.59
CA LYS A 3 -16.26 12.62 4.66
C LYS A 3 -16.67 11.18 4.92
N ASP A 4 -17.95 10.92 5.17
CA ASP A 4 -18.45 9.56 5.36
C ASP A 4 -18.43 8.74 4.05
N SER A 5 -18.55 7.42 4.15
CA SER A 5 -18.49 6.51 3.00
C SER A 5 -19.56 6.83 1.93
N LYS A 6 -20.77 7.23 2.35
CA LYS A 6 -21.86 7.63 1.44
C LYS A 6 -21.50 8.88 0.64
N THR A 7 -20.81 9.82 1.28
CA THR A 7 -20.30 11.03 0.63
C THR A 7 -19.22 10.69 -0.40
N ILE A 8 -18.33 9.75 -0.10
CA ILE A 8 -17.33 9.26 -1.06
C ILE A 8 -18.03 8.61 -2.26
N GLN A 9 -18.95 7.66 -2.04
CA GLN A 9 -19.69 6.98 -3.12
C GLN A 9 -20.39 7.97 -4.06
N LYS A 10 -21.00 9.02 -3.50
CA LYS A 10 -21.66 10.09 -4.27
C LYS A 10 -20.67 10.93 -5.09
N ILE A 11 -19.51 11.27 -4.54
CA ILE A 11 -18.43 11.98 -5.27
C ILE A 11 -17.92 11.13 -6.43
N LEU A 12 -17.89 9.80 -6.27
CA LEU A 12 -17.44 8.87 -7.30
C LEU A 12 -18.51 8.56 -8.37
N GLY A 13 -19.72 9.14 -8.27
CA GLY A 13 -20.81 8.90 -9.21
C GLY A 13 -21.40 7.49 -9.13
N LEU A 14 -21.21 6.79 -8.01
CA LEU A 14 -21.80 5.46 -7.78
C LEU A 14 -23.29 5.65 -7.44
N ILE A 15 -24.18 5.10 -8.28
CA ILE A 15 -25.62 5.04 -8.03
C ILE A 15 -25.95 3.64 -7.50
N ASN A 16 -26.66 3.56 -6.35
CA ASN A 16 -27.24 2.36 -5.74
C ASN A 16 -26.31 1.14 -5.63
N ASP A 17 -25.50 1.07 -4.57
CA ASP A 17 -24.75 -0.13 -4.14
C ASP A 17 -23.86 -0.79 -5.22
N LYS A 18 -23.58 -0.10 -6.33
CA LYS A 18 -22.62 -0.57 -7.32
C LYS A 18 -21.20 -0.39 -6.79
N THR A 19 -20.51 -1.51 -6.58
CA THR A 19 -19.07 -1.53 -6.36
C THR A 19 -18.35 -1.03 -7.61
N LEU A 20 -17.37 -0.14 -7.43
CA LEU A 20 -16.60 0.38 -8.55
C LEU A 20 -15.71 -0.72 -9.15
N GLU A 21 -15.89 -1.06 -10.43
CA GLU A 21 -14.98 -1.93 -11.22
C GLU A 21 -13.66 -1.19 -11.56
N LYS A 22 -13.07 -0.50 -10.59
CA LYS A 22 -11.82 0.26 -10.73
C LYS A 22 -10.93 0.02 -9.53
N ILE A 23 -9.66 0.40 -9.66
CA ILE A 23 -8.72 0.35 -8.54
C ILE A 23 -8.81 1.68 -7.79
N LEU A 24 -9.08 1.60 -6.49
CA LEU A 24 -9.03 2.72 -5.58
C LEU A 24 -7.70 2.68 -4.83
N LEU A 25 -6.87 3.72 -5.00
CA LEU A 25 -5.67 3.91 -4.18
C LEU A 25 -5.97 4.94 -3.09
N SER A 26 -5.84 4.56 -1.83
CA SER A 26 -6.06 5.47 -0.70
C SER A 26 -5.15 5.18 0.49
N ASP A 27 -5.28 5.98 1.54
CA ASP A 27 -4.86 5.57 2.87
C ASP A 27 -5.81 4.49 3.43
N ASP A 28 -5.38 3.81 4.48
CA ASP A 28 -6.14 2.79 5.21
C ASP A 28 -7.26 3.41 6.08
N ALA A 29 -8.03 4.32 5.50
CA ALA A 29 -9.15 4.99 6.15
C ALA A 29 -10.44 4.18 5.93
N LYS A 30 -11.15 3.90 7.03
CA LYS A 30 -12.40 3.11 7.05
C LYS A 30 -13.48 3.59 6.08
N GLN A 31 -13.45 4.85 5.66
CA GLN A 31 -14.41 5.44 4.72
C GLN A 31 -14.33 4.85 3.30
N TYR A 32 -13.24 4.16 2.96
CA TYR A 32 -13.02 3.53 1.66
C TYR A 32 -13.39 2.04 1.60
N LEU A 33 -13.75 1.45 2.75
CA LEU A 33 -14.17 0.04 2.82
C LEU A 33 -15.41 -0.19 1.93
N GLY A 34 -15.33 -1.17 1.03
CA GLY A 34 -16.44 -1.56 0.15
C GLY A 34 -16.72 -0.60 -1.01
N VAL A 35 -15.88 0.42 -1.24
CA VAL A 35 -16.09 1.42 -2.30
C VAL A 35 -15.68 0.90 -3.69
N ALA A 36 -14.68 0.02 -3.75
CA ALA A 36 -14.12 -0.51 -5.01
C ALA A 36 -13.84 -2.01 -4.92
N ILE A 37 -13.86 -2.69 -6.07
CA ILE A 37 -13.53 -4.13 -6.15
C ILE A 37 -12.06 -4.37 -5.79
N TRP A 38 -11.18 -3.45 -6.17
CA TRP A 38 -9.76 -3.51 -5.86
C TRP A 38 -9.38 -2.27 -5.05
N HIS A 39 -8.96 -2.49 -3.80
CA HIS A 39 -8.47 -1.43 -2.92
C HIS A 39 -6.96 -1.60 -2.74
N ALA A 40 -6.20 -0.66 -3.28
CA ALA A 40 -4.76 -0.57 -3.12
C ALA A 40 -4.43 0.35 -1.94
N LEU A 41 -3.48 -0.04 -1.11
CA LEU A 41 -2.95 0.84 -0.07
C LEU A 41 -1.72 1.60 -0.56
N CYS A 42 -1.66 2.87 -0.19
CA CYS A 42 -0.55 3.74 -0.54
C CYS A 42 0.68 3.48 0.34
N TRP A 43 1.77 3.02 -0.28
CA TRP A 43 3.05 2.76 0.39
C TRP A 43 3.62 3.97 1.14
N ILE A 44 3.48 5.19 0.61
CA ILE A 44 3.96 6.41 1.30
C ILE A 44 3.21 6.64 2.61
N HIS A 45 1.91 6.32 2.66
CA HIS A 45 1.12 6.39 3.89
C HIS A 45 1.56 5.30 4.88
N GLU A 46 1.84 4.09 4.38
CA GLU A 46 2.35 3.00 5.21
C GLU A 46 3.72 3.35 5.80
N ILE A 47 4.69 3.80 5.00
CA ILE A 47 6.02 4.22 5.47
C ILE A 47 5.93 5.39 6.47
N ARG A 48 5.01 6.35 6.25
CA ARG A 48 4.76 7.45 7.19
C ARG A 48 4.33 6.95 8.57
N LEU A 49 3.65 5.81 8.67
CA LEU A 49 3.27 5.25 9.97
C LEU A 49 4.52 4.88 10.79
N TYR A 50 5.56 4.32 10.17
CA TYR A 50 6.83 4.01 10.84
C TYR A 50 7.54 5.26 11.36
N LYS A 51 7.55 6.33 10.57
CA LYS A 51 8.16 7.62 10.97
C LYS A 51 7.46 8.30 12.16
N LYS A 52 6.28 7.84 12.55
CA LYS A 52 5.56 8.34 13.75
C LYS A 52 5.98 7.64 15.03
N LEU A 53 6.71 6.53 14.95
CA LEU A 53 7.25 5.86 16.13
C LEU A 53 8.32 6.77 16.75
N ASN A 54 8.29 6.92 18.08
CA ASN A 54 9.18 7.84 18.80
C ASN A 54 9.98 7.11 19.89
N PRO A 55 10.99 6.31 19.51
CA PRO A 55 11.78 5.56 20.48
C PRO A 55 12.61 6.50 21.37
N PHE A 56 12.59 6.23 22.68
CA PHE A 56 13.44 6.93 23.66
C PHE A 56 14.85 6.36 23.74
N ILE A 57 15.00 5.06 23.49
CA ILE A 57 16.28 4.34 23.58
C ILE A 57 17.01 4.41 22.24
N ASP A 58 18.29 4.75 22.24
CA ASP A 58 19.10 4.91 21.02
C ASP A 58 19.18 3.63 20.20
N PHE A 59 19.27 2.46 20.85
CA PHE A 59 19.22 1.18 20.16
C PHE A 59 17.90 0.97 19.40
N HIS A 60 16.76 1.36 19.97
CA HIS A 60 15.47 1.30 19.27
C HIS A 60 15.37 2.31 18.12
N ARG A 61 16.00 3.48 18.25
CA ARG A 61 16.13 4.46 17.16
C ARG A 61 16.90 3.87 15.98
N PHE A 62 18.03 3.24 16.25
CA PHE A 62 18.83 2.54 15.24
C PHE A 62 18.02 1.43 14.55
N LEU A 63 17.31 0.58 15.31
CA LEU A 63 16.46 -0.47 14.74
C LEU A 63 15.36 0.10 13.84
N LEU A 64 14.71 1.19 14.26
CA LEU A 64 13.69 1.87 13.47
C LEU A 64 14.26 2.46 12.17
N GLU A 65 15.38 3.17 12.24
CA GLU A 65 16.03 3.77 11.07
C GLU A 65 16.47 2.72 10.07
N LYS A 66 17.07 1.62 10.56
CA LYS A 66 17.44 0.47 9.73
C LYS A 66 16.22 -0.13 9.02
N PHE A 67 15.13 -0.36 9.74
CA PHE A 67 13.91 -0.92 9.14
C PHE A 67 13.28 0.04 8.12
N ILE A 68 13.30 1.35 8.38
CA ILE A 68 12.82 2.35 7.42
C ILE A 68 13.68 2.34 6.15
N SER A 69 15.00 2.15 6.25
CA SER A 69 15.87 1.98 5.09
C SER A 69 15.46 0.75 4.27
N ASP A 70 15.31 -0.41 4.92
CA ASP A 70 14.88 -1.65 4.27
C ASP A 70 13.52 -1.49 3.56
N LEU A 71 12.60 -0.70 4.13
CA LEU A 71 11.30 -0.39 3.53
C LEU A 71 11.43 0.47 2.26
N TRP A 72 12.32 1.47 2.26
CA TRP A 72 12.55 2.30 1.07
C TRP A 72 13.20 1.48 -0.04
N ASP A 73 14.18 0.63 0.28
CA ASP A 73 14.80 -0.26 -0.70
C ASP A 73 13.74 -1.20 -1.33
N TYR A 74 12.82 -1.74 -0.52
CA TYR A 74 11.72 -2.54 -1.04
C TYR A 74 10.75 -1.73 -1.92
N TYR A 75 10.43 -0.50 -1.49
CA TYR A 75 9.57 0.40 -2.25
C TYR A 75 10.18 0.79 -3.61
N ASP A 76 11.48 1.02 -3.68
CA ASP A 76 12.17 1.34 -4.92
C ASP A 76 12.15 0.16 -5.89
N LYS A 77 12.31 -1.08 -5.40
CA LYS A 77 12.13 -2.28 -6.23
C LYS A 77 10.71 -2.43 -6.78
N LEU A 78 9.68 -2.04 -6.01
CA LEU A 78 8.30 -2.00 -6.53
C LEU A 78 8.16 -0.98 -7.67
N ASN A 79 8.81 0.18 -7.57
CA ASN A 79 8.82 1.17 -8.65
C ASN A 79 9.55 0.64 -9.90
N GLU A 80 10.68 -0.04 -9.75
CA GLU A 80 11.40 -0.65 -10.87
C GLU A 80 10.55 -1.73 -11.57
N TYR A 81 9.90 -2.60 -10.79
CA TYR A 81 8.98 -3.59 -11.32
C TYR A 81 7.83 -2.95 -12.09
N ARG A 82 7.27 -1.84 -11.58
CA ARG A 82 6.20 -1.11 -12.25
C ARG A 82 6.63 -0.65 -13.65
N ASP A 83 7.85 -0.14 -13.77
CA ASP A 83 8.36 0.40 -15.03
C ASP A 83 8.72 -0.73 -16.03
N LYS A 84 9.09 -1.92 -15.53
CA LYS A 84 9.34 -3.11 -16.34
C LYS A 84 8.80 -4.39 -15.68
N PRO A 85 7.49 -4.68 -15.83
CA PRO A 85 6.88 -5.84 -15.20
C PRO A 85 7.46 -7.14 -15.75
N ASP A 86 7.84 -8.05 -14.86
CA ASP A 86 8.36 -9.38 -15.18
C ASP A 86 7.84 -10.39 -14.16
N GLU A 87 7.37 -11.56 -14.61
CA GLU A 87 6.70 -12.53 -13.74
C GLU A 87 7.65 -13.12 -12.68
N LYS A 88 8.94 -13.31 -13.01
CA LYS A 88 9.93 -13.79 -12.03
C LYS A 88 10.23 -12.73 -10.97
N VAL A 89 10.31 -11.46 -11.39
CA VAL A 89 10.50 -10.34 -10.46
C VAL A 89 9.27 -10.20 -9.55
N LYS A 90 8.07 -10.41 -10.08
CA LYS A 90 6.82 -10.38 -9.31
C LYS A 90 6.81 -11.42 -8.18
N GLU A 91 7.12 -12.68 -8.50
CA GLU A 91 7.21 -13.76 -7.51
C GLU A 91 8.25 -13.43 -6.43
N ARG A 92 9.45 -13.00 -6.85
CA ARG A 92 10.52 -12.59 -5.93
C ARG A 92 10.09 -11.45 -5.01
N LEU A 93 9.39 -10.43 -5.51
CA LEU A 93 8.93 -9.30 -4.70
C LEU A 93 7.87 -9.72 -3.66
N ALA A 94 7.04 -10.70 -3.98
CA ALA A 94 6.08 -11.27 -3.02
C ALA A 94 6.78 -12.04 -1.90
N GLU A 95 7.85 -12.78 -2.21
CA GLU A 95 8.68 -13.50 -1.22
C GLU A 95 9.54 -12.54 -0.38
N GLU A 96 10.10 -11.51 -1.00
CA GLU A 96 10.85 -10.46 -0.31
C GLU A 96 9.97 -9.70 0.69
N PHE A 97 8.68 -9.47 0.35
CA PHE A 97 7.71 -8.92 1.29
C PHE A 97 7.56 -9.83 2.52
N ASP A 98 7.29 -11.12 2.31
CA ASP A 98 7.10 -12.06 3.41
C ASP A 98 8.31 -12.11 4.33
N SER A 99 9.51 -12.08 3.74
CA SER A 99 10.77 -12.07 4.46
C SER A 99 10.98 -10.77 5.26
N LEU A 100 10.70 -9.61 4.66
CA LEU A 100 10.85 -8.31 5.30
C LEU A 100 9.89 -8.14 6.48
N PHE A 101 8.63 -8.55 6.31
CA PHE A 101 7.58 -8.38 7.33
C PHE A 101 7.45 -9.58 8.30
N ALA A 102 8.28 -10.62 8.15
CA ALA A 102 8.48 -11.66 9.15
C ALA A 102 9.47 -11.27 10.26
N LYS A 103 10.23 -10.17 10.09
CA LYS A 103 11.24 -9.72 11.04
C LYS A 103 10.66 -9.48 12.45
N ARG A 104 11.48 -9.79 13.45
CA ARG A 104 11.30 -9.43 14.86
C ARG A 104 12.56 -8.74 15.33
N THR A 105 12.41 -7.49 15.76
CA THR A 105 13.51 -6.58 16.06
C THR A 105 13.80 -6.51 17.55
N GLY A 106 12.86 -6.95 18.40
CA GLY A 106 12.93 -6.80 19.85
C GLY A 106 12.50 -5.41 20.33
N TYR A 107 12.12 -4.52 19.41
CA TYR A 107 11.45 -3.27 19.72
C TYR A 107 9.94 -3.46 19.51
N ASP A 108 9.20 -3.68 20.60
CA ASP A 108 7.78 -4.06 20.57
C ASP A 108 6.89 -3.16 19.70
N GLU A 109 7.09 -1.84 19.73
CA GLU A 109 6.26 -0.91 18.95
C GLU A 109 6.51 -1.05 17.45
N LEU A 110 7.78 -1.27 17.06
CA LEU A 110 8.15 -1.56 15.68
C LEU A 110 7.63 -2.93 15.25
N ASP A 111 7.81 -3.96 16.07
CA ASP A 111 7.36 -5.32 15.76
C ASP A 111 5.84 -5.39 15.60
N LYS A 112 5.09 -4.65 16.43
CA LYS A 112 3.65 -4.47 16.28
C LYS A 112 3.30 -3.79 14.96
N ARG A 113 4.03 -2.74 14.56
CA ARG A 113 3.79 -2.08 13.27
C ARG A 113 4.07 -3.02 12.10
N ILE A 114 5.19 -3.75 12.14
CA ILE A 114 5.54 -4.75 11.13
C ILE A 114 4.43 -5.78 10.94
N ALA A 115 3.85 -6.29 12.05
CA ALA A 115 2.74 -7.22 11.99
C ALA A 115 1.49 -6.62 11.31
N LEU A 116 1.13 -5.39 11.66
CA LEU A 116 -0.01 -4.69 11.03
C LEU A 116 0.19 -4.48 9.53
N THR A 117 1.41 -4.18 9.09
CA THR A 117 1.72 -4.04 7.67
C THR A 117 1.68 -5.40 6.95
N ARG A 118 2.12 -6.47 7.61
CA ARG A 118 2.04 -7.84 7.08
C ARG A 118 0.61 -8.27 6.79
N GLU A 119 -0.34 -7.90 7.64
CA GLU A 119 -1.77 -8.20 7.46
C GLU A 119 -2.37 -7.53 6.22
N LYS A 120 -1.72 -6.48 5.70
CA LYS A 120 -2.16 -5.68 4.54
C LYS A 120 -1.45 -6.05 3.23
N LYS A 121 -0.86 -7.25 3.17
CA LYS A 121 -0.04 -7.70 2.04
C LYS A 121 -0.78 -7.55 0.71
N ASP A 122 -2.02 -8.03 0.66
CA ASP A 122 -2.77 -8.12 -0.59
C ASP A 122 -3.09 -6.73 -1.16
N GLU A 123 -3.42 -5.76 -0.29
CA GLU A 123 -3.69 -4.39 -0.69
C GLU A 123 -2.42 -3.59 -1.02
N LEU A 124 -1.31 -3.87 -0.33
CA LEU A 124 -0.01 -3.21 -0.58
C LEU A 124 0.68 -3.75 -1.83
N LEU A 125 0.51 -5.03 -2.14
CA LEU A 125 1.10 -5.68 -3.31
C LEU A 125 0.18 -5.70 -4.54
N LEU A 126 -0.93 -4.97 -4.50
CA LEU A 126 -1.86 -4.91 -5.63
C LEU A 126 -1.21 -4.38 -6.93
N VAL A 127 -0.11 -3.61 -6.82
CA VAL A 127 0.74 -3.19 -7.95
C VAL A 127 1.39 -4.36 -8.70
N LEU A 128 1.61 -5.50 -8.04
CA LEU A 128 2.11 -6.73 -8.67
C LEU A 128 1.07 -7.38 -9.59
N LYS A 129 -0.22 -7.07 -9.39
CA LYS A 129 -1.31 -7.51 -10.25
C LYS A 129 -1.68 -6.46 -11.29
N PHE A 130 -1.53 -5.18 -10.93
CA PHE A 130 -1.89 -4.03 -11.74
C PHE A 130 -0.74 -3.01 -11.77
N PRO A 131 0.30 -3.23 -12.60
CA PRO A 131 1.45 -2.32 -12.71
C PRO A 131 1.08 -0.91 -13.20
N GLU A 132 -0.12 -0.72 -13.75
CA GLU A 132 -0.63 0.59 -14.14
C GLU A 132 -0.96 1.54 -12.96
N ILE A 133 -0.87 1.06 -11.71
CA ILE A 133 -1.00 1.90 -10.51
C ILE A 133 0.21 2.85 -10.42
N ARG A 134 0.08 4.03 -11.06
CA ARG A 134 1.18 5.00 -11.23
C ARG A 134 1.46 5.88 -10.01
N GLU A 135 0.45 6.26 -9.23
CA GLU A 135 0.59 7.30 -8.20
C GLU A 135 0.93 6.73 -6.82
N MET A 136 2.02 5.97 -6.72
CA MET A 136 2.55 5.54 -5.41
C MET A 136 3.17 6.71 -4.63
N THR A 137 3.37 7.89 -5.24
CA THR A 137 4.22 8.98 -4.74
C THR A 137 3.52 10.29 -4.34
N ARG A 138 2.22 10.52 -4.61
CA ARG A 138 1.57 11.81 -4.28
C ARG A 138 0.19 11.73 -3.62
N LEU A 139 -0.06 12.76 -2.80
CA LEU A 139 -1.00 12.90 -1.66
C LEU A 139 -2.51 12.90 -1.92
N SER A 140 -3.05 12.25 -2.95
CA SER A 140 -4.51 12.29 -3.17
C SER A 140 -5.07 11.00 -3.73
N THR A 141 -6.22 10.59 -3.18
CA THR A 141 -7.08 9.51 -3.68
C THR A 141 -7.08 9.49 -5.20
N LEU A 142 -6.51 8.45 -5.80
CA LEU A 142 -6.53 8.25 -7.24
C LEU A 142 -7.48 7.10 -7.56
N ILE A 143 -8.38 7.33 -8.51
CA ILE A 143 -9.15 6.27 -9.16
C ILE A 143 -8.44 5.95 -10.46
N ALA A 144 -7.75 4.82 -10.52
CA ALA A 144 -7.19 4.33 -11.77
C ALA A 144 -8.27 3.56 -12.53
N GLN A 145 -8.55 3.96 -13.76
CA GLN A 145 -9.41 3.20 -14.67
C GLN A 145 -8.57 2.11 -15.34
N LYS A 146 -9.12 0.89 -15.43
CA LYS A 146 -8.57 -0.16 -16.29
C LYS A 146 -8.45 0.41 -17.72
N ALA A 147 -7.26 0.34 -18.32
CA ALA A 147 -7.16 0.56 -19.76
C ALA A 147 -7.97 -0.56 -20.43
N SER A 148 -9.02 -0.20 -21.14
CA SER A 148 -9.77 -1.16 -21.96
C SER A 148 -8.83 -1.64 -23.06
N THR A 149 -8.14 -2.75 -22.85
CA THR A 149 -7.58 -3.52 -23.96
C THR A 149 -8.76 -4.22 -24.62
N ASN A 150 -9.34 -3.57 -25.63
CA ASN A 150 -10.10 -4.31 -26.64
C ASN A 150 -9.07 -5.08 -27.49
N PRO A 151 -9.11 -6.42 -27.53
CA PRO A 151 -8.56 -7.13 -28.67
C PRO A 151 -9.52 -6.93 -29.86
N THR A 152 -8.91 -6.81 -31.03
CA THR A 152 -9.49 -6.76 -32.39
C THR A 152 -10.70 -7.64 -32.62
#